data_AF-A0A254QDD4-F1
#
_entry.id   AF-A0A254QDD4-F1
#
_cell.length_a   1.000
_cell.length_b   1.000
_cell.length_c   1.000
_cell.angle_alpha   90.00
_cell.angle_beta   90.00
_cell.angle_gamma   90.00
#
_symmetry.space_group_name_H-M   'P 1'
#
loop_
_entity.id
_entity.type
_entity.pdbx_description
1 polymer ?
#
loop_
_entity_poly.entity_id
_entity_poly.type
_entity_poly.pdbx_seq_one_letter_code
_entity_poly.pdbx_strand_id
1 'polypeptide(L)'
;GETNDYDFHRDLAQVAEIMPFWASAMGELNDQGVRWQYDIPKFIHSNRFAHEPDSSHHQALMAASHEKGLFVRKSVTEHLRAHSDIGGYVLTGLRDTPISSSGILTDWARPRFSPCEFADWNADEVLFLIPSRDPMWTRGGNRVGYRDLFNYFSQHPIHIKVGIATPEGTKGALIWRVTKPGGEVVTQGVSNQIAVPHGSHEVAQVYVESLTAGEYALDVSFGDVHNRWKLFVHDRPDFTGAHLLWPDDRYEGVKFGSEGVAVAVGWRDSVWARTKAGLPTVVLVDGEGGRAAPFWRESITTPSDPWEQALAFCPDQVLDLKWLEKGGKPTWLQTRIDTRTYEEAPYIARVGRTVLTTYRPHGGQGSQPIYANGNPAGLSLLADLIKIAASN
;
A
#
# COMPACT_ATOMS: atom_id res chain seq x y z
N GLY A 1 -4.66 11.15 20.22
CA GLY A 1 -4.77 11.45 18.78
C GLY A 1 -5.51 10.34 18.11
N GLU A 2 -6.15 10.60 16.97
CA GLU A 2 -6.70 9.56 16.09
C GLU A 2 -5.53 8.76 15.50
N THR A 3 -5.56 7.43 15.61
CA THR A 3 -4.40 6.59 15.24
C THR A 3 -4.73 5.53 14.20
N ASN A 4 -6.01 5.12 14.06
CA ASN A 4 -6.43 4.04 13.18
C ASN A 4 -7.57 4.50 12.26
N ASP A 5 -7.19 5.30 11.26
CA ASP A 5 -8.07 5.99 10.33
C ASP A 5 -7.91 5.50 8.88
N TYR A 6 -9.03 5.18 8.23
CA TYR A 6 -9.10 4.76 6.83
C TYR A 6 -10.52 4.97 6.30
N ASP A 7 -10.69 5.83 5.30
CA ASP A 7 -11.98 6.11 4.67
C ASP A 7 -12.29 5.09 3.58
N PHE A 8 -13.40 4.37 3.76
CA PHE A 8 -13.87 3.38 2.82
C PHE A 8 -14.61 4.01 1.64
N HIS A 9 -14.63 3.30 0.51
CA HIS A 9 -15.64 3.51 -0.53
C HIS A 9 -17.03 3.27 0.07
N ARG A 10 -17.91 4.26 -0.10
CA ARG A 10 -19.31 4.15 0.32
C ARG A 10 -20.12 3.38 -0.72
N ASP A 11 -21.19 2.76 -0.25
CA ASP A 11 -22.26 2.28 -1.14
C ASP A 11 -23.01 3.49 -1.72
N LEU A 12 -22.42 4.11 -2.75
CA LEU A 12 -22.97 5.32 -3.36
C LEU A 12 -24.34 5.07 -4.01
N ALA A 13 -24.63 3.85 -4.45
CA ALA A 13 -25.93 3.54 -5.00
C ALA A 13 -27.01 3.58 -3.92
N GLN A 14 -26.74 3.01 -2.75
CA GLN A 14 -27.67 3.13 -1.63
C GLN A 14 -27.78 4.57 -1.12
N VAL A 15 -26.68 5.35 -1.11
CA VAL A 15 -26.76 6.79 -0.79
C VAL A 15 -27.65 7.52 -1.79
N ALA A 16 -27.53 7.22 -3.09
CA ALA A 16 -28.32 7.84 -4.15
C ALA A 16 -29.79 7.38 -4.15
N GLU A 17 -30.08 6.15 -3.69
CA GLU A 17 -31.44 5.64 -3.54
C GLU A 17 -32.15 6.28 -2.34
N ILE A 18 -31.48 6.28 -1.18
CA ILE A 18 -32.08 6.77 0.07
C ILE A 18 -32.09 8.30 0.12
N MET A 19 -31.11 8.96 -0.51
CA MET A 19 -30.89 10.41 -0.48
C MET A 19 -31.03 10.99 0.94
N PRO A 20 -30.17 10.57 1.88
CA PRO A 20 -30.21 11.13 3.22
C PRO A 20 -29.99 12.64 3.18
N PHE A 21 -30.50 13.36 4.18
CA PHE A 21 -30.48 14.84 4.18
C PHE A 21 -29.10 15.42 3.86
N TRP A 22 -28.03 14.77 4.31
CA TRP A 22 -26.65 15.20 4.11
C TRP A 22 -26.08 14.96 2.70
N ALA A 23 -26.77 14.21 1.86
CA ALA A 23 -26.46 14.05 0.43
C ALA A 23 -27.26 15.02 -0.45
N SER A 24 -28.22 15.77 0.13
CA SER A 24 -29.02 16.75 -0.60
C SER A 24 -28.20 17.99 -0.97
N ALA A 25 -28.43 18.53 -2.17
CA ALA A 25 -27.90 19.82 -2.60
C ALA A 25 -28.71 21.02 -2.07
N MET A 26 -29.87 20.78 -1.45
CA MET A 26 -30.73 21.84 -0.91
C MET A 26 -30.19 22.32 0.43
N GLY A 27 -29.77 23.58 0.50
CA GLY A 27 -29.16 24.16 1.71
C GLY A 27 -30.08 24.14 2.96
N GLU A 28 -31.39 24.18 2.76
CA GLU A 28 -32.40 24.08 3.83
C GLU A 28 -32.50 22.68 4.47
N LEU A 29 -32.08 21.63 3.76
CA LEU A 29 -31.96 20.27 4.28
C LEU A 29 -30.53 19.94 4.72
N ASN A 30 -29.54 20.58 4.10
CA ASN A 30 -28.12 20.29 4.27
C ASN A 30 -27.31 21.57 4.35
N ASP A 31 -27.28 22.17 5.55
CA ASP A 31 -26.61 23.45 5.80
C ASP A 31 -25.09 23.36 5.46
N GLN A 32 -24.68 24.20 4.52
CA GLN A 32 -23.33 24.21 3.93
C GLN A 32 -22.28 24.90 4.83
N GLY A 33 -22.69 25.58 5.91
CA GLY A 33 -21.78 26.34 6.77
C GLY A 33 -21.22 25.60 8.00
N VAL A 34 -21.79 24.43 8.33
CA VAL A 34 -21.50 23.73 9.60
C VAL A 34 -20.59 22.50 9.45
N ARG A 35 -20.21 22.13 8.22
CA ARG A 35 -19.37 20.95 7.94
C ARG A 35 -18.18 21.31 7.08
N TRP A 36 -17.07 20.66 7.37
CA TRP A 36 -15.82 20.86 6.64
C TRP A 36 -15.78 20.08 5.32
N GLN A 37 -16.68 19.11 5.13
CA GLN A 37 -16.80 18.27 3.93
C GLN A 37 -18.25 18.31 3.41
N TYR A 38 -18.41 18.63 2.11
CA TYR A 38 -19.72 18.77 1.43
C TYR A 38 -19.66 18.26 -0.02
N ASP A 39 -18.88 17.23 -0.29
CA ASP A 39 -18.61 16.84 -1.69
C ASP A 39 -19.68 15.92 -2.28
N ILE A 40 -20.36 15.10 -1.46
CA ILE A 40 -21.35 14.13 -1.92
C ILE A 40 -22.44 14.74 -2.80
N PRO A 41 -23.11 15.86 -2.42
CA PRO A 41 -24.12 16.47 -3.26
C PRO A 41 -23.61 16.90 -4.66
N LYS A 42 -22.30 17.15 -4.81
CA LYS A 42 -21.70 17.58 -6.08
C LYS A 42 -21.57 16.46 -7.10
N PHE A 43 -21.44 15.21 -6.65
CA PHE A 43 -21.17 14.08 -7.54
C PHE A 43 -22.22 12.96 -7.48
N ILE A 44 -23.06 12.89 -6.44
CA ILE A 44 -23.95 11.73 -6.21
C ILE A 44 -24.90 11.46 -7.38
N HIS A 45 -25.30 12.48 -8.12
CA HIS A 45 -26.22 12.38 -9.27
C HIS A 45 -25.54 12.13 -10.62
N SER A 46 -24.21 12.12 -10.67
CA SER A 46 -23.45 11.94 -11.91
C SER A 46 -22.36 10.87 -11.81
N ASN A 47 -22.11 10.35 -10.61
CA ASN A 47 -21.04 9.39 -10.38
C ASN A 47 -21.45 7.99 -10.85
N ARG A 48 -20.61 7.36 -11.69
CA ARG A 48 -20.86 6.01 -12.20
C ARG A 48 -21.07 4.96 -11.10
N PHE A 49 -20.40 5.12 -9.95
CA PHE A 49 -20.54 4.19 -8.83
C PHE A 49 -21.87 4.34 -8.08
N ALA A 50 -22.60 5.43 -8.29
CA ALA A 50 -23.95 5.63 -7.76
C ALA A 50 -25.03 5.06 -8.69
N HIS A 51 -24.78 5.07 -10.00
CA HIS A 51 -25.79 4.74 -11.01
C HIS A 51 -25.57 3.39 -11.72
N GLU A 52 -24.41 2.78 -11.54
CA GLU A 52 -24.07 1.45 -12.06
C GLU A 52 -23.54 0.52 -10.94
N PRO A 53 -24.32 0.27 -9.86
CA PRO A 53 -23.87 -0.52 -8.70
C PRO A 53 -23.51 -1.97 -9.03
N ASP A 54 -24.18 -2.56 -10.01
CA ASP A 54 -23.94 -3.94 -10.43
C ASP A 54 -22.79 -4.06 -11.44
N SER A 55 -22.16 -2.93 -11.80
CA SER A 55 -20.96 -2.97 -12.63
C SER A 55 -19.85 -3.72 -11.91
N SER A 56 -19.10 -4.54 -12.66
CA SER A 56 -17.91 -5.22 -12.15
C SER A 56 -16.91 -4.25 -11.52
N HIS A 57 -16.85 -3.01 -12.03
CA HIS A 57 -16.00 -1.95 -11.49
C HIS A 57 -16.42 -1.50 -10.08
N HIS A 58 -17.72 -1.31 -9.82
CA HIS A 58 -18.18 -0.93 -8.48
C HIS A 58 -17.91 -2.04 -7.47
N GLN A 59 -18.24 -3.29 -7.82
CA GLN A 59 -18.03 -4.44 -6.94
C GLN A 59 -16.54 -4.68 -6.66
N ALA A 60 -15.69 -4.56 -7.68
CA ALA A 60 -14.24 -4.63 -7.51
C ALA A 60 -13.72 -3.50 -6.60
N LEU A 61 -14.28 -2.30 -6.70
CA LEU A 61 -13.90 -1.17 -5.85
C LEU A 61 -14.32 -1.37 -4.39
N MET A 62 -15.52 -1.92 -4.14
CA MET A 62 -15.97 -2.29 -2.79
C MET A 62 -15.06 -3.35 -2.17
N ALA A 63 -14.71 -4.39 -2.92
CA ALA A 63 -13.79 -5.43 -2.47
C ALA A 63 -12.39 -4.87 -2.17
N ALA A 64 -11.82 -4.09 -3.09
CA ALA A 64 -10.50 -3.46 -2.90
C ALA A 64 -10.49 -2.50 -1.70
N SER A 65 -11.57 -1.74 -1.51
CA SER A 65 -11.73 -0.87 -0.34
C SER A 65 -11.71 -1.66 0.97
N HIS A 66 -12.40 -2.81 0.98
CA HIS A 66 -12.50 -3.67 2.15
C HIS A 66 -11.13 -4.30 2.48
N GLU A 67 -10.46 -4.90 1.49
CA GLU A 67 -9.12 -5.49 1.66
C GLU A 67 -8.09 -4.46 2.16
N LYS A 68 -8.11 -3.25 1.61
CA LYS A 68 -7.23 -2.18 2.06
C LYS A 68 -7.52 -1.77 3.50
N GLY A 69 -8.80 -1.67 3.85
CA GLY A 69 -9.23 -1.34 5.20
C GLY A 69 -8.72 -2.37 6.21
N LEU A 70 -8.80 -3.66 5.90
CA LEU A 70 -8.20 -4.72 6.72
C LEU A 70 -6.69 -4.54 6.85
N PHE A 71 -5.99 -4.34 5.73
CA PHE A 71 -4.54 -4.17 5.73
C PHE A 71 -4.09 -2.98 6.58
N VAL A 72 -4.70 -1.81 6.40
CA VAL A 72 -4.34 -0.59 7.13
C VAL A 72 -4.62 -0.76 8.62
N ARG A 73 -5.83 -1.22 8.98
CA ARG A 73 -6.22 -1.38 10.38
C ARG A 73 -5.34 -2.39 11.10
N LYS A 74 -5.07 -3.52 10.45
CA LYS A 74 -4.17 -4.55 10.96
C LYS A 74 -2.75 -4.03 11.15
N SER A 75 -2.17 -3.43 10.12
CA SER A 75 -0.79 -2.95 10.14
C SER A 75 -0.57 -1.87 11.20
N VAL A 76 -1.51 -0.93 11.33
CA VAL A 76 -1.47 0.11 12.37
C VAL A 76 -1.59 -0.50 13.76
N THR A 77 -2.57 -1.38 13.99
CA THR A 77 -2.75 -1.98 15.31
C THR A 77 -1.57 -2.86 15.71
N GLU A 78 -1.06 -3.70 14.81
CA GLU A 78 0.15 -4.48 15.05
C GLU A 78 1.35 -3.60 15.37
N HIS A 79 1.53 -2.50 14.64
CA HIS A 79 2.60 -1.54 14.91
C HIS A 79 2.48 -0.90 16.29
N LEU A 80 1.28 -0.47 16.70
CA LEU A 80 1.06 0.13 18.01
C LEU A 80 1.23 -0.91 19.13
N ARG A 81 0.72 -2.14 18.93
CA ARG A 81 0.87 -3.27 19.87
C ARG A 81 2.31 -3.76 19.98
N ALA A 82 3.16 -3.53 18.99
CA ALA A 82 4.58 -3.84 19.08
C ALA A 82 5.35 -2.98 20.11
N HIS A 83 4.74 -1.89 20.59
CA HIS A 83 5.36 -0.92 21.49
C HIS A 83 4.69 -0.96 22.86
N SER A 84 5.40 -1.46 23.88
CA SER A 84 4.85 -1.65 25.24
C SER A 84 4.58 -0.35 25.99
N ASP A 85 5.12 0.78 25.52
CA ASP A 85 4.85 2.13 26.00
C ASP A 85 3.56 2.74 25.42
N ILE A 86 2.94 2.10 24.42
CA ILE A 86 1.67 2.51 23.84
C ILE A 86 0.53 1.71 24.50
N GLY A 87 -0.26 2.39 25.35
CA GLY A 87 -1.36 1.78 26.10
C GLY A 87 -2.61 1.40 25.28
N GLY A 88 -2.63 1.69 23.98
CA GLY A 88 -3.74 1.37 23.09
C GLY A 88 -3.85 2.31 21.89
N TYR A 89 -4.96 2.21 21.19
CA TYR A 89 -5.26 3.00 19.99
C TYR A 89 -6.73 3.40 19.97
N VAL A 90 -7.05 4.45 19.22
CA VAL A 90 -8.41 4.94 19.07
C VAL A 90 -8.85 4.78 17.62
N LEU A 91 -10.00 4.12 17.42
CA LEU A 91 -10.70 4.08 16.14
C LEU A 91 -11.33 5.45 15.89
N THR A 92 -11.07 6.03 14.72
CA THR A 92 -11.51 7.40 14.38
C THR A 92 -13.04 7.56 14.39
N GLY A 93 -13.78 6.52 13.99
CA GLY A 93 -15.23 6.54 14.00
C GLY A 93 -15.84 5.19 14.34
N LEU A 94 -16.88 5.18 15.17
CA LEU A 94 -17.71 3.99 15.36
C LEU A 94 -18.58 3.73 14.13
N ARG A 95 -19.22 4.78 13.60
CA ARG A 95 -20.08 4.76 12.43
C ARG A 95 -19.62 5.79 11.42
N ASP A 96 -19.83 5.52 10.14
CA ASP A 96 -19.74 6.56 9.13
C ASP A 96 -20.61 7.76 9.50
N THR A 97 -20.11 8.92 9.10
CA THR A 97 -20.78 10.21 9.20
C THR A 97 -20.74 10.89 7.85
N PRO A 98 -21.47 11.97 7.60
CA PRO A 98 -21.38 12.70 6.32
C PRO A 98 -19.98 13.22 5.99
N ILE A 99 -19.08 13.29 6.97
CA ILE A 99 -17.73 13.84 6.84
C ILE A 99 -16.69 12.73 6.61
N SER A 100 -16.85 11.57 7.25
CA SER A 100 -15.88 10.47 7.17
C SER A 100 -16.57 9.14 7.01
N SER A 101 -15.99 8.30 6.14
CA SER A 101 -16.38 6.90 5.94
C SER A 101 -15.42 5.95 6.66
N SER A 102 -14.72 6.42 7.70
CA SER A 102 -13.78 5.63 8.51
C SER A 102 -14.42 4.77 9.59
N GLY A 103 -15.75 4.72 9.64
CA GLY A 103 -16.49 3.94 10.62
C GLY A 103 -16.18 2.45 10.52
N ILE A 104 -16.18 1.75 11.66
CA ILE A 104 -16.29 0.27 11.66
C ILE A 104 -17.71 -0.20 11.31
N LEU A 105 -18.68 0.70 11.47
CA LEU A 105 -20.06 0.56 10.99
C LEU A 105 -20.29 1.52 9.81
N THR A 106 -21.01 1.05 8.81
CA THR A 106 -21.50 1.86 7.67
C THR A 106 -22.48 2.96 8.12
N ASP A 107 -22.86 3.86 7.20
CA ASP A 107 -23.89 4.91 7.43
C ASP A 107 -25.18 4.35 8.06
N TRP A 108 -25.56 3.12 7.72
CA TRP A 108 -26.75 2.41 8.22
C TRP A 108 -26.47 1.44 9.36
N ALA A 109 -25.38 1.64 10.11
CA ALA A 109 -25.00 0.83 11.26
C ALA A 109 -24.75 -0.67 10.95
N ARG A 110 -24.49 -1.03 9.69
CA ARG A 110 -24.07 -2.39 9.34
C ARG A 110 -22.57 -2.56 9.59
N PRO A 111 -22.12 -3.65 10.23
CA PRO A 111 -20.69 -3.95 10.39
C PRO A 111 -19.97 -4.04 9.05
N ARG A 112 -18.76 -3.47 8.97
CA ARG A 112 -17.89 -3.64 7.81
C ARG A 112 -17.15 -4.96 7.80
N PHE A 113 -16.81 -5.45 8.98
CA PHE A 113 -16.01 -6.64 9.18
C PHE A 113 -16.83 -7.69 9.91
N SER A 114 -16.60 -8.95 9.56
CA SER A 114 -17.06 -10.07 10.36
C SER A 114 -16.32 -10.12 11.71
N PRO A 115 -16.87 -10.85 12.71
CA PRO A 115 -16.20 -11.01 14.00
C PRO A 115 -14.79 -11.64 13.90
N CYS A 116 -14.57 -12.57 12.97
CA CYS A 116 -13.25 -13.17 12.78
C CYS A 116 -12.25 -12.16 12.20
N GLU A 117 -12.62 -11.45 11.13
CA GLU A 117 -11.77 -10.40 10.55
C GLU A 117 -11.42 -9.29 11.53
N PHE A 118 -12.35 -8.96 12.44
CA PHE A 118 -12.10 -7.98 13.50
C PHE A 118 -11.15 -8.54 14.58
N ALA A 119 -11.31 -9.80 14.97
CA ALA A 119 -10.46 -10.47 15.95
C ALA A 119 -9.01 -10.63 15.46
N ASP A 120 -8.80 -10.85 14.16
CA ASP A 120 -7.46 -11.01 13.54
C ASP A 120 -6.50 -9.87 13.86
N TRP A 121 -7.00 -8.67 14.16
CA TRP A 121 -6.18 -7.51 14.52
C TRP A 121 -6.60 -6.80 15.80
N ASN A 122 -7.74 -7.15 16.42
CA ASN A 122 -8.22 -6.51 17.65
C ASN A 122 -8.56 -7.51 18.78
N ALA A 123 -7.96 -8.70 18.76
CA ALA A 123 -7.98 -9.59 19.92
C ALA A 123 -7.19 -9.01 21.12
N ASP A 124 -7.38 -9.60 22.30
CA ASP A 124 -6.66 -9.21 23.52
C ASP A 124 -5.15 -9.46 23.39
N GLU A 125 -4.79 -10.60 22.80
CA GLU A 125 -3.42 -10.96 22.43
C GLU A 125 -3.23 -10.84 20.92
N VAL A 126 -2.12 -10.23 20.50
CA VAL A 126 -1.85 -9.97 19.08
C VAL A 126 -0.42 -10.36 18.75
N LEU A 127 -0.25 -11.21 17.74
CA LEU A 127 1.05 -11.47 17.11
C LEU A 127 1.35 -10.39 16.08
N PHE A 128 2.60 -9.95 15.97
CA PHE A 128 3.03 -8.92 15.03
C PHE A 128 4.41 -9.23 14.44
N LEU A 129 4.71 -8.68 13.27
CA LEU A 129 6.05 -8.71 12.70
C LEU A 129 6.90 -7.59 13.28
N ILE A 130 8.16 -7.89 13.63
CA ILE A 130 9.10 -6.90 14.16
C ILE A 130 9.97 -6.38 13.01
N PRO A 131 9.88 -5.08 12.65
CA PRO A 131 10.72 -4.48 11.62
C PRO A 131 12.21 -4.65 11.94
N SER A 132 12.97 -5.09 10.93
CA SER A 132 14.43 -5.14 11.02
C SER A 132 15.05 -3.95 10.31
N ARG A 133 16.10 -3.38 10.92
CA ARG A 133 16.88 -2.32 10.29
C ARG A 133 17.86 -2.91 9.28
N ASP A 134 18.04 -2.20 8.17
CA ASP A 134 19.07 -2.49 7.17
C ASP A 134 19.94 -1.24 6.96
N PRO A 135 20.82 -0.92 7.93
CA PRO A 135 21.67 0.25 7.82
C PRO A 135 22.63 0.10 6.63
N MET A 136 22.61 1.07 5.72
CA MET A 136 23.57 1.15 4.62
C MET A 136 24.66 2.19 4.93
N TRP A 137 25.90 1.87 4.59
CA TRP A 137 27.00 2.81 4.66
C TRP A 137 27.12 3.56 3.33
N THR A 138 26.65 4.80 3.29
CA THR A 138 26.63 5.61 2.08
C THR A 138 27.42 6.88 2.29
N ARG A 139 28.42 7.13 1.44
CA ARG A 139 29.26 8.35 1.44
C ARG A 139 29.87 8.69 2.82
N GLY A 140 30.37 7.68 3.52
CA GLY A 140 31.05 7.87 4.81
C GLY A 140 30.11 7.98 6.02
N GLY A 141 28.81 7.74 5.86
CA GLY A 141 27.85 7.78 6.96
C GLY A 141 26.90 6.59 6.98
N ASN A 142 26.51 6.17 8.19
CA ASN A 142 25.45 5.19 8.41
C ASN A 142 24.07 5.83 8.16
N ARG A 143 23.27 5.23 7.29
CA ARG A 143 21.89 5.65 7.01
C ARG A 143 20.92 4.64 7.62
N VAL A 144 20.02 5.12 8.48
CA VAL A 144 18.98 4.28 9.05
C VAL A 144 18.02 3.88 7.93
N GLY A 145 17.85 2.58 7.75
CA GLY A 145 16.95 1.98 6.78
C GLY A 145 16.18 0.81 7.38
N TYR A 146 15.07 0.44 6.75
CA TYR A 146 14.27 -0.73 7.11
C TYR A 146 14.38 -1.79 6.01
N ARG A 147 14.35 -3.06 6.42
CA ARG A 147 14.01 -4.14 5.49
C ARG A 147 12.51 -4.15 5.27
N ASP A 148 12.12 -4.55 4.07
CA ASP A 148 10.72 -4.83 3.78
C ASP A 148 10.23 -6.01 4.65
N LEU A 149 9.01 -5.90 5.16
CA LEU A 149 8.38 -6.93 5.98
C LEU A 149 7.69 -8.01 5.14
N PHE A 150 7.29 -7.68 3.92
CA PHE A 150 6.43 -8.50 3.09
C PHE A 150 7.08 -8.92 1.78
N ASN A 151 8.08 -8.18 1.30
CA ASN A 151 8.68 -8.37 -0.02
C ASN A 151 10.14 -8.85 0.07
N TYR A 152 10.45 -9.94 -0.61
CA TYR A 152 11.76 -10.59 -0.58
C TYR A 152 12.27 -10.88 -1.99
N PHE A 153 13.60 -11.03 -2.15
CA PHE A 153 14.15 -11.57 -3.38
C PHE A 153 14.13 -13.10 -3.37
N SER A 154 13.88 -13.70 -4.53
CA SER A 154 14.01 -15.14 -4.72
C SER A 154 15.46 -15.59 -4.50
N GLN A 155 15.63 -16.85 -4.10
CA GLN A 155 16.96 -17.46 -3.88
C GLN A 155 17.83 -16.78 -2.80
N HIS A 156 17.24 -15.88 -2.01
CA HIS A 156 17.87 -15.25 -0.86
C HIS A 156 17.24 -15.76 0.45
N PRO A 157 18.01 -15.85 1.55
CA PRO A 157 17.45 -16.15 2.85
C PRO A 157 16.47 -15.07 3.33
N ILE A 158 15.35 -15.52 3.89
CA ILE A 158 14.31 -14.69 4.47
C ILE A 158 14.37 -14.86 5.98
N HIS A 159 14.43 -13.73 6.68
CA HIS A 159 14.47 -13.67 8.13
C HIS A 159 13.37 -12.75 8.64
N ILE A 160 12.45 -13.32 9.42
CA ILE A 160 11.26 -12.62 9.92
C ILE A 160 11.23 -12.77 11.43
N LYS A 161 11.16 -11.64 12.13
CA LYS A 161 11.03 -11.63 13.59
C LYS A 161 9.56 -11.52 13.95
N VAL A 162 9.11 -12.38 14.87
CA VAL A 162 7.72 -12.39 15.34
C VAL A 162 7.70 -12.00 16.81
N GLY A 163 6.82 -11.07 17.16
CA GLY A 163 6.52 -10.69 18.53
C GLY A 163 5.08 -10.95 18.90
N ILE A 164 4.80 -10.92 20.20
CA ILE A 164 3.46 -11.00 20.78
C ILE A 164 3.25 -9.84 21.75
N ALA A 165 2.05 -9.27 21.74
CA ALA A 165 1.55 -8.37 22.76
C ALA A 165 0.52 -9.13 23.59
N THR A 166 0.72 -9.20 24.91
CA THR A 166 -0.16 -9.94 25.82
C THR A 166 -0.47 -9.12 27.08
N PRO A 167 -1.74 -9.03 27.50
CA PRO A 167 -2.13 -8.28 28.70
C PRO A 167 -1.75 -9.01 29.99
N GLU A 168 -1.70 -10.34 30.01
CA GLU A 168 -1.47 -11.12 31.24
C GLU A 168 -0.14 -11.90 31.23
N GLY A 169 0.53 -11.98 30.08
CA GLY A 169 1.64 -12.90 29.87
C GLY A 169 1.14 -14.25 29.38
N THR A 170 1.98 -14.95 28.63
CA THR A 170 1.61 -16.24 28.03
C THR A 170 2.83 -17.15 27.86
N LYS A 171 2.59 -18.44 27.62
CA LYS A 171 3.62 -19.45 27.43
C LYS A 171 3.31 -20.29 26.20
N GLY A 172 4.27 -20.38 25.28
CA GLY A 172 4.08 -21.08 24.03
C GLY A 172 5.39 -21.35 23.31
N ALA A 173 5.31 -22.15 22.26
CA ALA A 173 6.32 -22.21 21.21
C ALA A 173 5.73 -21.56 19.97
N LEU A 174 6.54 -20.83 19.19
CA LEU A 174 6.12 -20.34 17.89
C LEU A 174 6.05 -21.51 16.93
N ILE A 175 4.87 -21.81 16.42
CA ILE A 175 4.66 -22.75 15.32
C ILE A 175 4.42 -21.92 14.08
N TRP A 176 5.13 -22.19 12.99
CA TRP A 176 5.00 -21.41 11.77
C TRP A 176 5.01 -22.28 10.52
N ARG A 177 4.29 -21.83 9.49
CA ARG A 177 4.22 -22.45 8.17
C ARG A 177 4.24 -21.37 7.10
N VAL A 178 4.99 -21.62 6.03
CA VAL A 178 4.91 -20.83 4.80
C VAL A 178 4.14 -21.63 3.77
N THR A 179 3.07 -21.07 3.25
CA THR A 179 2.16 -21.72 2.31
C THR A 179 2.07 -20.97 0.98
N LYS A 180 1.88 -21.69 -0.13
CA LYS A 180 1.49 -21.09 -1.42
C LYS A 180 -0.02 -20.83 -1.47
N PRO A 181 -0.51 -20.02 -2.44
CA PRO A 181 -1.91 -20.04 -2.83
C PRO A 181 -2.41 -21.47 -3.04
N GLY A 182 -3.53 -21.83 -2.42
CA GLY A 182 -4.05 -23.20 -2.42
C GLY A 182 -3.64 -24.06 -1.21
N GLY A 183 -2.77 -23.55 -0.32
CA GLY A 183 -2.50 -24.17 0.99
C GLY A 183 -1.35 -25.19 1.03
N GLU A 184 -0.62 -25.36 -0.08
CA GLU A 184 0.60 -26.20 -0.09
C GLU A 184 1.64 -25.61 0.87
N VAL A 185 2.05 -26.39 1.87
CA VAL A 185 3.13 -26.01 2.81
C VAL A 185 4.48 -26.20 2.13
N VAL A 186 5.23 -25.11 2.00
CA VAL A 186 6.56 -25.09 1.39
C VAL A 186 7.64 -25.34 2.43
N THR A 187 7.48 -24.75 3.61
CA THR A 187 8.39 -24.91 4.74
C THR A 187 7.65 -24.60 6.03
N GLN A 188 8.14 -25.13 7.14
CA GLN A 188 7.55 -24.97 8.46
C GLN A 188 8.59 -25.17 9.56
N GLY A 189 8.28 -24.70 10.76
CA GLY A 189 9.14 -24.89 11.91
C GLY A 189 8.43 -24.66 13.24
N VAL A 190 9.14 -25.00 14.31
CA VAL A 190 8.70 -24.83 15.69
C VAL A 190 9.87 -24.30 16.50
N SER A 191 9.65 -23.26 17.29
CA SER A 191 10.66 -22.73 18.22
C SER A 191 10.69 -23.51 19.54
N ASN A 192 11.66 -23.21 20.39
CA ASN A 192 11.58 -23.64 21.79
C ASN A 192 10.39 -22.99 22.50
N GLN A 193 9.86 -23.68 23.50
CA GLN A 193 8.82 -23.13 24.36
C GLN A 193 9.42 -22.07 25.30
N ILE A 194 8.81 -20.90 25.34
CA ILE A 194 9.19 -19.79 26.21
C ILE A 194 7.96 -19.26 26.96
N ALA A 195 8.20 -18.58 28.08
CA ALA A 195 7.19 -17.78 28.75
C ALA A 195 7.54 -16.30 28.55
N VAL A 196 6.55 -15.50 28.18
CA VAL A 196 6.68 -14.05 28.05
C VAL A 196 5.78 -13.39 29.09
N PRO A 197 6.24 -12.33 29.76
CA PRO A 197 5.41 -11.60 30.71
C PRO A 197 4.43 -10.67 29.99
N HIS A 198 3.65 -9.90 30.76
CA HIS A 198 2.85 -8.79 30.24
C HIS A 198 3.67 -7.84 29.33
N GLY A 199 3.02 -7.32 28.29
CA GLY A 199 3.58 -6.36 27.34
C GLY A 199 3.93 -6.99 25.99
N SER A 200 4.85 -6.35 25.28
CA SER A 200 5.23 -6.69 23.91
C SER A 200 6.64 -7.28 23.86
N HIS A 201 6.77 -8.51 23.37
CA HIS A 201 8.03 -9.27 23.41
C HIS A 201 8.29 -10.01 22.08
N GLU A 202 9.55 -10.07 21.64
CA GLU A 202 9.96 -10.99 20.58
C GLU A 202 9.83 -12.44 21.08
N VAL A 203 9.14 -13.30 20.33
CA VAL A 203 8.94 -14.70 20.71
C VAL A 203 9.86 -15.66 19.99
N ALA A 204 10.12 -15.41 18.70
CA ALA A 204 11.01 -16.22 17.87
C ALA A 204 11.29 -15.54 16.53
N GLN A 205 12.19 -16.16 15.77
CA GLN A 205 12.55 -15.75 14.43
C GLN A 205 12.27 -16.89 13.46
N VAL A 206 11.61 -16.58 12.36
CA VAL A 206 11.38 -17.47 11.24
C VAL A 206 12.53 -17.31 10.26
N TYR A 207 13.17 -18.42 9.91
CA TYR A 207 14.22 -18.48 8.90
C TYR A 207 13.79 -19.40 7.76
N VAL A 208 13.80 -18.87 6.55
CA VAL A 208 13.56 -19.63 5.32
C VAL A 208 14.79 -19.48 4.44
N GLU A 209 15.43 -20.60 4.11
CA GLU A 209 16.70 -20.60 3.37
C GLU A 209 16.59 -19.93 2.00
N SER A 210 15.52 -20.24 1.26
CA SER A 210 15.15 -19.53 0.05
C SER A 210 13.73 -19.90 -0.39
N LEU A 211 13.13 -19.03 -1.21
CA LEU A 211 11.90 -19.28 -1.94
C LEU A 211 12.08 -18.93 -3.42
N THR A 212 11.27 -19.53 -4.28
CA THR A 212 11.12 -19.10 -5.67
C THR A 212 10.25 -17.85 -5.75
N ALA A 213 10.30 -17.11 -6.86
CA ALA A 213 9.37 -15.99 -7.05
C ALA A 213 7.91 -16.47 -7.02
N GLY A 214 7.04 -15.68 -6.39
CA GLY A 214 5.64 -16.00 -6.20
C GLY A 214 5.03 -15.37 -4.95
N GLU A 215 3.75 -15.68 -4.74
CA GLU A 215 2.99 -15.28 -3.57
C GLU A 215 3.02 -16.39 -2.52
N TYR A 216 3.07 -16.00 -1.24
CA TYR A 216 3.07 -16.90 -0.11
C TYR A 216 2.25 -16.31 1.04
N ALA A 217 1.93 -17.15 2.02
CA ALA A 217 1.45 -16.71 3.32
C ALA A 217 2.32 -17.30 4.43
N LEU A 218 2.64 -16.48 5.42
CA LEU A 218 3.23 -16.90 6.69
C LEU A 218 2.11 -17.03 7.71
N ASP A 219 1.78 -18.27 8.07
CA ASP A 219 0.87 -18.61 9.15
C ASP A 219 1.69 -18.87 10.42
N VAL A 220 1.36 -18.20 11.51
CA VAL A 220 2.02 -18.38 12.81
C VAL A 220 1.02 -18.61 13.93
N SER A 221 1.43 -19.37 14.94
CA SER A 221 0.75 -19.44 16.22
C SER A 221 1.73 -19.46 17.39
N PHE A 222 1.30 -18.92 18.52
CA PHE A 222 2.01 -18.95 19.79
C PHE A 222 0.99 -19.09 20.93
N GLY A 223 0.98 -20.25 21.59
CA GLY A 223 -0.13 -20.61 22.47
C GLY A 223 -1.42 -20.75 21.66
N ASP A 224 -2.49 -20.08 22.10
CA ASP A 224 -3.79 -20.07 21.42
C ASP A 224 -3.94 -18.91 20.41
N VAL A 225 -2.93 -18.03 20.33
CA VAL A 225 -2.91 -16.88 19.43
C VAL A 225 -2.42 -17.30 18.06
N HIS A 226 -3.09 -16.83 17.01
CA HIS A 226 -2.69 -17.06 15.63
C HIS A 226 -2.68 -15.75 14.85
N ASN A 227 -1.82 -15.67 13.84
CA ASN A 227 -1.85 -14.58 12.87
C ASN A 227 -1.29 -15.06 11.52
N ARG A 228 -1.62 -14.34 10.45
CA ARG A 228 -1.24 -14.63 9.08
C ARG A 228 -0.87 -13.37 8.32
N TRP A 229 0.25 -13.41 7.59
CA TRP A 229 0.67 -12.33 6.68
C TRP A 229 0.90 -12.84 5.27
N LYS A 230 0.55 -12.03 4.27
CA LYS A 230 0.94 -12.30 2.87
C LYS A 230 2.41 -11.91 2.69
N LEU A 231 3.16 -12.75 2.00
CA LEU A 231 4.54 -12.50 1.60
C LEU A 231 4.64 -12.58 0.07
N PHE A 232 5.52 -11.79 -0.50
CA PHE A 232 5.78 -11.74 -1.93
C PHE A 232 7.27 -11.91 -2.19
N VAL A 233 7.60 -12.84 -3.08
CA VAL A 233 8.98 -13.14 -3.46
C VAL A 233 9.15 -12.77 -4.93
N HIS A 234 10.16 -11.96 -5.22
CA HIS A 234 10.40 -11.37 -6.52
C HIS A 234 11.74 -11.85 -7.07
N ASP A 235 11.79 -12.19 -8.35
CA ASP A 235 13.08 -12.35 -9.02
C ASP A 235 13.79 -11.01 -9.10
N ARG A 236 15.12 -11.02 -9.00
CA ARG A 236 15.90 -9.79 -9.18
C ARG A 236 15.88 -9.42 -10.66
N PRO A 237 15.31 -8.26 -11.06
CA PRO A 237 15.21 -7.93 -12.47
C PRO A 237 16.56 -7.61 -13.10
N ASP A 238 16.70 -7.92 -14.39
CA ASP A 238 17.81 -7.48 -15.22
C ASP A 238 17.48 -6.14 -15.89
N PHE A 239 18.30 -5.12 -15.62
CA PHE A 239 18.15 -3.77 -16.16
C PHE A 239 19.19 -3.44 -17.25
N THR A 240 19.89 -4.43 -17.81
CA THR A 240 20.87 -4.20 -18.89
C THR A 240 20.25 -3.62 -20.18
N GLY A 241 18.94 -3.83 -20.40
CA GLY A 241 18.17 -3.22 -21.49
C GLY A 241 17.61 -1.81 -21.19
N ALA A 242 18.03 -1.20 -20.09
CA ALA A 242 17.63 0.14 -19.70
C ALA A 242 18.84 0.93 -19.17
N HIS A 243 18.75 2.25 -19.16
CA HIS A 243 19.78 3.13 -18.61
C HIS A 243 19.18 4.27 -17.81
N LEU A 244 19.86 4.66 -16.73
CA LEU A 244 19.53 5.88 -16.01
C LEU A 244 19.92 7.08 -16.87
N LEU A 245 18.98 8.01 -17.07
CA LEU A 245 19.27 9.26 -17.79
C LEU A 245 20.25 10.15 -17.03
N TRP A 246 20.16 10.12 -15.70
CA TRP A 246 21.08 10.82 -14.80
C TRP A 246 21.44 9.91 -13.63
N PRO A 247 22.68 9.99 -13.12
CA PRO A 247 23.04 9.29 -11.90
C PRO A 247 22.14 9.71 -10.73
N ASP A 248 21.69 8.74 -9.94
CA ASP A 248 20.91 8.95 -8.73
C ASP A 248 21.31 7.90 -7.67
N ASP A 249 21.71 8.35 -6.49
CA ASP A 249 22.21 7.48 -5.41
C ASP A 249 21.16 6.49 -4.91
N ARG A 250 19.87 6.78 -5.12
CA ARG A 250 18.79 5.88 -4.74
C ARG A 250 18.83 4.56 -5.49
N TYR A 251 19.55 4.51 -6.61
CA TYR A 251 19.74 3.34 -7.46
C TYR A 251 21.16 2.78 -7.40
N GLU A 252 21.97 3.20 -6.42
CA GLU A 252 23.29 2.62 -6.18
C GLU A 252 23.19 1.09 -5.98
N GLY A 253 24.07 0.34 -6.65
CA GLY A 253 24.07 -1.13 -6.64
C GLY A 253 23.13 -1.78 -7.66
N VAL A 254 22.24 -1.03 -8.31
CA VAL A 254 21.43 -1.54 -9.43
C VAL A 254 22.23 -1.43 -10.73
N LYS A 255 22.38 -2.55 -11.45
CA LYS A 255 23.15 -2.61 -12.70
C LYS A 255 22.27 -2.25 -13.89
N PHE A 256 22.38 -1.02 -14.36
CA PHE A 256 21.80 -0.57 -15.62
C PHE A 256 22.79 -0.75 -16.78
N GLY A 257 22.25 -0.89 -17.99
CA GLY A 257 23.02 -0.80 -19.22
C GLY A 257 23.30 0.64 -19.65
N SER A 258 23.77 0.80 -20.88
CA SER A 258 24.06 2.10 -21.51
C SER A 258 23.04 2.52 -22.58
N GLU A 259 22.15 1.61 -22.98
CA GLU A 259 21.18 1.81 -24.06
C GLU A 259 19.78 1.32 -23.67
N GLY A 260 18.82 1.37 -24.60
CA GLY A 260 17.46 0.89 -24.40
C GLY A 260 16.53 1.92 -23.75
N VAL A 261 15.66 1.45 -22.84
CA VAL A 261 14.67 2.32 -22.19
C VAL A 261 15.36 3.27 -21.23
N ALA A 262 15.09 4.56 -21.39
CA ALA A 262 15.60 5.58 -20.47
C ALA A 262 14.79 5.59 -19.18
N VAL A 263 15.46 5.65 -18.02
CA VAL A 263 14.83 5.85 -16.70
C VAL A 263 15.25 7.20 -16.16
N ALA A 264 14.30 8.12 -16.02
CA ALA A 264 14.46 9.41 -15.38
C ALA A 264 13.94 9.35 -13.95
N VAL A 265 14.75 9.82 -13.00
CA VAL A 265 14.32 10.08 -11.63
C VAL A 265 14.15 11.58 -11.46
N GLY A 266 12.92 12.02 -11.20
CA GLY A 266 12.51 13.42 -11.24
C GLY A 266 12.29 13.95 -12.67
N TRP A 267 11.84 15.20 -12.74
CA TRP A 267 11.53 15.90 -13.97
C TRP A 267 12.70 16.76 -14.48
N ARG A 268 12.92 16.77 -15.81
CA ARG A 268 13.73 17.77 -16.55
C ARG A 268 13.18 17.98 -17.96
N ASP A 269 13.34 19.17 -18.53
CA ASP A 269 12.82 19.54 -19.86
C ASP A 269 13.23 18.58 -21.00
N SER A 270 14.40 17.95 -20.88
CA SER A 270 14.89 16.97 -21.85
C SER A 270 14.00 15.72 -21.96
N VAL A 271 13.16 15.43 -20.96
CA VAL A 271 12.22 14.31 -21.01
C VAL A 271 11.16 14.55 -22.09
N TRP A 272 10.57 15.75 -22.19
CA TRP A 272 9.61 16.01 -23.26
C TRP A 272 10.25 16.02 -24.64
N ALA A 273 11.53 16.39 -24.76
CA ALA A 273 12.25 16.24 -26.01
C ALA A 273 12.33 14.77 -26.44
N ARG A 274 12.60 13.85 -25.49
CA ARG A 274 12.59 12.40 -25.75
C ARG A 274 11.20 11.87 -26.08
N THR A 275 10.18 12.31 -25.34
CA THR A 275 8.78 11.92 -25.59
C THR A 275 8.33 12.34 -27.00
N LYS A 276 8.63 13.58 -27.41
CA LYS A 276 8.34 14.08 -28.77
C LYS A 276 9.11 13.33 -29.85
N ALA A 277 10.33 12.90 -29.55
CA ALA A 277 11.12 12.04 -30.43
C ALA A 277 10.65 10.57 -30.46
N GLY A 278 9.61 10.21 -29.69
CA GLY A 278 9.08 8.84 -29.63
C GLY A 278 10.03 7.86 -28.95
N LEU A 279 10.95 8.33 -28.11
CA LEU A 279 11.92 7.47 -27.44
C LEU A 279 11.32 6.87 -26.16
N PRO A 280 11.45 5.54 -25.94
CA PRO A 280 10.90 4.89 -24.77
C PRO A 280 11.57 5.41 -23.49
N THR A 281 10.74 5.87 -22.55
CA THR A 281 11.22 6.52 -21.33
C THR A 281 10.28 6.18 -20.16
N VAL A 282 10.84 5.85 -19.01
CA VAL A 282 10.13 5.79 -17.71
C VAL A 282 10.53 7.03 -16.91
N VAL A 283 9.56 7.72 -16.33
CA VAL A 283 9.76 8.91 -15.51
C VAL A 283 9.18 8.65 -14.13
N LEU A 284 10.05 8.61 -13.13
CA LEU A 284 9.68 8.51 -11.73
C LEU A 284 9.54 9.95 -11.22
N VAL A 285 8.32 10.46 -11.19
CA VAL A 285 8.01 11.85 -10.88
C VAL A 285 8.28 12.12 -9.41
N ASP A 286 9.14 13.10 -9.15
CA ASP A 286 9.57 13.53 -7.82
C ASP A 286 9.62 15.06 -7.82
N GLY A 287 8.60 15.70 -7.26
CA GLY A 287 8.41 17.15 -7.31
C GLY A 287 7.56 17.60 -8.50
N GLU A 288 8.15 18.31 -9.47
CA GLU A 288 7.40 18.90 -10.59
C GLU A 288 6.67 17.82 -11.41
N GLY A 289 5.38 18.06 -11.64
CA GLY A 289 4.48 17.12 -12.32
C GLY A 289 3.71 16.19 -11.38
N GLY A 290 4.03 16.22 -10.08
CA GLY A 290 3.23 15.63 -9.03
C GLY A 290 2.35 16.65 -8.31
N ARG A 291 1.24 16.19 -7.75
CA ARG A 291 0.39 16.91 -6.80
C ARG A 291 0.22 16.06 -5.54
N ALA A 292 0.41 16.67 -4.37
CA ALA A 292 0.23 15.98 -3.10
C ALA A 292 -1.16 15.35 -2.99
N ALA A 293 -1.20 14.08 -2.57
CA ALA A 293 -2.42 13.32 -2.36
C ALA A 293 -2.15 12.15 -1.40
N PRO A 294 -3.00 11.92 -0.39
CA PRO A 294 -2.80 10.80 0.52
C PRO A 294 -2.99 9.46 -0.19
N PHE A 295 -2.05 8.53 0.03
CA PHE A 295 -2.13 7.17 -0.49
C PHE A 295 -2.90 6.22 0.43
N TRP A 296 -2.72 6.29 1.75
CA TRP A 296 -3.29 5.27 2.66
C TRP A 296 -4.74 5.57 3.08
N ARG A 297 -5.00 6.78 3.56
CA ARG A 297 -6.23 7.11 4.29
C ARG A 297 -7.47 7.24 3.39
N GLU A 298 -7.33 7.87 2.23
CA GLU A 298 -8.50 8.40 1.48
C GLU A 298 -8.45 7.97 0.01
N SER A 299 -7.97 6.76 -0.28
CA SER A 299 -7.91 6.32 -1.67
C SER A 299 -7.99 4.83 -1.89
N ILE A 300 -8.44 4.46 -3.10
CA ILE A 300 -8.38 3.10 -3.62
C ILE A 300 -7.77 3.16 -5.03
N THR A 301 -7.07 2.10 -5.43
CA THR A 301 -6.39 2.03 -6.74
C THR A 301 -7.10 1.09 -7.69
N THR A 302 -7.13 1.45 -8.97
CA THR A 302 -7.67 0.61 -10.05
C THR A 302 -6.68 0.55 -11.22
N PRO A 303 -6.17 -0.63 -11.63
CA PRO A 303 -6.26 -1.90 -10.90
C PRO A 303 -5.59 -1.80 -9.52
N SER A 304 -6.02 -2.66 -8.58
CA SER A 304 -5.45 -2.69 -7.23
C SER A 304 -4.21 -3.56 -7.19
N ASP A 305 -3.13 -3.04 -6.61
CA ASP A 305 -2.00 -3.87 -6.20
C ASP A 305 -2.29 -4.52 -4.84
N PRO A 306 -1.66 -5.66 -4.51
CA PRO A 306 -1.63 -6.14 -3.14
C PRO A 306 -0.99 -5.10 -2.22
N TRP A 307 -1.66 -4.75 -1.13
CA TRP A 307 -1.26 -3.63 -0.28
C TRP A 307 0.07 -3.85 0.43
N GLU A 308 0.42 -5.11 0.72
CA GLU A 308 1.71 -5.51 1.25
C GLU A 308 2.86 -5.22 0.26
N GLN A 309 2.64 -5.38 -1.05
CA GLN A 309 3.60 -4.99 -2.08
C GLN A 309 3.67 -3.47 -2.21
N ALA A 310 2.49 -2.83 -2.34
CA ALA A 310 2.38 -1.39 -2.53
C ALA A 310 3.00 -0.61 -1.38
N LEU A 311 3.01 -1.14 -0.15
CA LEU A 311 3.64 -0.51 0.99
C LEU A 311 5.09 -0.14 0.73
N ALA A 312 5.82 -0.97 -0.01
CA ALA A 312 7.25 -0.81 -0.29
C ALA A 312 7.58 0.40 -1.18
N PHE A 313 6.63 0.85 -2.00
CA PHE A 313 6.86 1.87 -3.04
C PHE A 313 5.77 2.93 -3.14
N CYS A 314 4.79 2.92 -2.22
CA CYS A 314 3.68 3.86 -2.25
C CYS A 314 4.17 5.31 -2.23
N PRO A 315 3.47 6.24 -2.89
CA PRO A 315 3.78 7.65 -2.91
C PRO A 315 2.93 8.43 -1.88
N ASP A 316 3.12 9.75 -1.87
CA ASP A 316 2.29 10.77 -1.21
C ASP A 316 1.78 11.82 -2.22
N GLN A 317 1.76 11.44 -3.49
CA GLN A 317 1.41 12.29 -4.62
C GLN A 317 0.82 11.48 -5.79
N VAL A 318 -0.01 12.14 -6.58
CA VAL A 318 -0.53 11.70 -7.88
C VAL A 318 0.07 12.55 -8.99
N LEU A 319 -0.01 12.09 -10.23
CA LEU A 319 0.42 12.91 -11.37
C LEU A 319 -0.56 14.08 -11.57
N ASP A 320 -0.03 15.28 -11.79
CA ASP A 320 -0.81 16.47 -12.13
C ASP A 320 -1.30 16.39 -13.58
N LEU A 321 -2.62 16.40 -13.76
CA LEU A 321 -3.25 16.24 -15.08
C LEU A 321 -2.90 17.38 -16.05
N LYS A 322 -2.94 18.63 -15.58
CA LYS A 322 -2.62 19.79 -16.43
C LYS A 322 -1.17 19.76 -16.87
N TRP A 323 -0.29 19.24 -16.02
CA TRP A 323 1.11 19.04 -16.35
C TRP A 323 1.30 17.89 -17.35
N LEU A 324 0.64 16.74 -17.15
CA LEU A 324 0.69 15.60 -18.07
C LEU A 324 0.24 15.99 -19.49
N GLU A 325 -0.84 16.77 -19.60
CA GLU A 325 -1.41 17.22 -20.87
C GLU A 325 -0.45 18.09 -21.70
N LYS A 326 0.55 18.74 -21.07
CA LYS A 326 1.60 19.47 -21.79
C LYS A 326 2.49 18.55 -22.63
N GLY A 327 2.65 17.29 -22.20
CA GLY A 327 3.42 16.27 -22.91
C GLY A 327 2.67 15.66 -24.10
N GLY A 328 1.35 15.74 -24.10
CA GLY A 328 0.45 15.12 -25.08
C GLY A 328 -0.78 14.53 -24.41
N LYS A 329 -1.58 13.76 -25.16
CA LYS A 329 -2.77 13.09 -24.64
C LYS A 329 -2.37 11.90 -23.75
N PRO A 330 -2.63 11.91 -22.43
CA PRO A 330 -2.26 10.80 -21.57
C PRO A 330 -3.27 9.64 -21.65
N THR A 331 -2.77 8.43 -21.48
CA THR A 331 -3.55 7.22 -21.17
C THR A 331 -3.25 6.81 -19.75
N TRP A 332 -4.27 6.68 -18.90
CA TRP A 332 -4.09 6.30 -17.51
C TRP A 332 -3.99 4.78 -17.42
N LEU A 333 -2.92 4.30 -16.78
CA LEU A 333 -2.66 2.87 -16.62
C LEU A 333 -3.07 2.38 -15.24
N GLN A 334 -2.91 3.25 -14.24
CA GLN A 334 -3.43 3.01 -12.90
C GLN A 334 -3.91 4.31 -12.28
N THR A 335 -5.09 4.25 -11.68
CA THR A 335 -5.84 5.40 -11.19
C THR A 335 -6.05 5.28 -9.69
N ARG A 336 -5.89 6.39 -8.98
CA ARG A 336 -6.36 6.64 -7.62
C ARG A 336 -7.79 7.16 -7.68
N ILE A 337 -8.69 6.60 -6.90
CA ILE A 337 -10.02 7.16 -6.61
C ILE A 337 -9.99 7.69 -5.19
N ASP A 338 -10.27 8.97 -5.02
CA ASP A 338 -10.43 9.60 -3.70
C ASP A 338 -11.75 9.17 -3.04
N THR A 339 -11.73 8.56 -1.86
CA THR A 339 -12.97 8.00 -1.26
C THR A 339 -13.90 9.06 -0.67
N ARG A 340 -13.48 10.32 -0.60
CA ARG A 340 -14.31 11.44 -0.11
C ARG A 340 -14.91 12.26 -1.24
N THR A 341 -14.08 12.61 -2.22
CA THR A 341 -14.45 13.50 -3.32
C THR A 341 -14.77 12.74 -4.61
N TYR A 342 -14.36 11.48 -4.70
CA TYR A 342 -14.39 10.67 -5.92
C TYR A 342 -13.64 11.29 -7.09
N GLU A 343 -12.72 12.22 -6.81
CA GLU A 343 -11.76 12.70 -7.81
C GLU A 343 -10.85 11.54 -8.20
N GLU A 344 -10.68 11.36 -9.51
CA GLU A 344 -9.78 10.37 -10.08
C GLU A 344 -8.48 11.04 -10.52
N ALA A 345 -7.35 10.45 -10.14
CA ALA A 345 -6.03 10.94 -10.52
C ALA A 345 -5.05 9.78 -10.78
N PRO A 346 -4.18 9.86 -11.79
CA PRO A 346 -3.32 8.74 -12.13
C PRO A 346 -2.09 8.64 -11.22
N TYR A 347 -1.79 7.44 -10.76
CA TYR A 347 -0.45 7.09 -10.22
C TYR A 347 0.49 6.64 -11.33
N ILE A 348 -0.05 6.08 -12.41
CA ILE A 348 0.70 5.67 -13.60
C ILE A 348 -0.06 6.17 -14.84
N ALA A 349 0.63 6.90 -15.70
CA ALA A 349 0.11 7.36 -16.99
C ALA A 349 1.14 7.13 -18.10
N ARG A 350 0.66 7.06 -19.34
CA ARG A 350 1.47 6.96 -20.55
C ARG A 350 1.18 8.14 -21.47
N VAL A 351 2.23 8.75 -22.00
CA VAL A 351 2.17 9.76 -23.06
C VAL A 351 3.10 9.32 -24.19
N GLY A 352 2.54 8.88 -25.32
CA GLY A 352 3.31 8.21 -26.37
C GLY A 352 4.04 6.99 -25.82
N ARG A 353 5.37 6.95 -25.94
CA ARG A 353 6.23 5.89 -25.38
C ARG A 353 6.84 6.24 -24.02
N THR A 354 6.37 7.32 -23.39
CA THR A 354 6.80 7.74 -22.06
C THR A 354 5.81 7.26 -21.02
N VAL A 355 6.27 6.45 -20.06
CA VAL A 355 5.50 6.04 -18.89
C VAL A 355 5.91 6.91 -17.71
N LEU A 356 4.95 7.55 -17.06
CA LEU A 356 5.17 8.42 -15.91
C LEU A 356 4.49 7.78 -14.71
N THR A 357 5.16 7.82 -13.56
CA THR A 357 4.57 7.38 -12.31
C THR A 357 5.02 8.23 -11.14
N THR A 358 4.16 8.39 -10.14
CA THR A 358 4.58 8.92 -8.84
C THR A 358 5.06 7.86 -7.86
N TYR A 359 4.92 6.57 -8.18
CA TYR A 359 5.46 5.51 -7.34
C TYR A 359 6.96 5.64 -7.18
N ARG A 360 7.43 5.11 -6.05
CA ARG A 360 8.81 5.23 -5.61
C ARG A 360 9.44 3.84 -5.56
N PRO A 361 9.93 3.28 -6.67
CA PRO A 361 10.67 2.01 -6.68
C PRO A 361 11.83 1.93 -5.68
N HIS A 362 12.37 3.08 -5.27
CA HIS A 362 13.43 3.18 -4.27
C HIS A 362 12.93 3.31 -2.82
N GLY A 363 11.61 3.34 -2.61
CA GLY A 363 10.95 3.55 -1.32
C GLY A 363 11.28 4.90 -0.66
N GLY A 364 11.56 4.86 0.64
CA GLY A 364 12.01 6.01 1.42
C GLY A 364 10.94 6.83 2.15
N GLN A 365 9.71 6.33 2.29
CA GLN A 365 8.68 6.92 3.16
C GLN A 365 8.37 6.02 4.37
N GLY A 366 8.45 6.58 5.59
CA GLY A 366 8.06 5.88 6.82
C GLY A 366 8.85 4.58 7.03
N SER A 367 8.15 3.45 6.99
CA SER A 367 8.69 2.10 7.15
C SER A 367 9.16 1.44 5.85
N GLN A 368 9.10 2.14 4.71
CA GLN A 368 9.57 1.61 3.45
C GLN A 368 11.07 1.26 3.47
N PRO A 369 11.48 0.28 2.66
CA PRO A 369 12.88 0.12 2.31
C PRO A 369 13.47 1.43 1.79
N ILE A 370 14.75 1.62 2.06
CA ILE A 370 15.53 2.71 1.46
C ILE A 370 16.42 2.12 0.38
N TYR A 371 16.55 2.85 -0.73
CA TYR A 371 17.28 2.45 -1.93
C TYR A 371 16.61 1.33 -2.72
N ALA A 372 16.73 1.41 -4.05
CA ALA A 372 16.12 0.46 -4.97
C ALA A 372 16.70 -0.95 -4.80
N ASN A 373 18.00 -1.08 -4.53
CA ASN A 373 18.65 -2.39 -4.42
C ASN A 373 18.13 -3.26 -3.26
N GLY A 374 17.56 -2.64 -2.22
CA GLY A 374 16.94 -3.31 -1.06
C GLY A 374 15.42 -3.40 -1.13
N ASN A 375 14.81 -3.02 -2.26
CA ASN A 375 13.36 -2.95 -2.42
C ASN A 375 12.87 -3.92 -3.53
N PRO A 376 12.58 -5.19 -3.20
CA PRO A 376 12.21 -6.19 -4.21
C PRO A 376 10.96 -5.81 -5.01
N ALA A 377 9.89 -5.40 -4.32
CA ALA A 377 8.66 -4.98 -4.97
C ALA A 377 8.86 -3.72 -5.82
N GLY A 378 9.62 -2.75 -5.33
CA GLY A 378 9.97 -1.54 -6.08
C GLY A 378 10.74 -1.83 -7.37
N LEU A 379 11.75 -2.72 -7.34
CA LEU A 379 12.47 -3.11 -8.56
C LEU A 379 11.58 -3.90 -9.53
N SER A 380 10.74 -4.79 -9.01
CA SER A 380 9.76 -5.54 -9.82
C SER A 380 8.83 -4.57 -10.58
N LEU A 381 8.27 -3.58 -9.86
CA LEU A 381 7.48 -2.51 -10.45
C LEU A 381 8.26 -1.75 -11.53
N LEU A 382 9.51 -1.34 -11.27
CA LEU A 382 10.32 -0.62 -12.26
C LEU A 382 10.54 -1.45 -13.52
N ALA A 383 10.80 -2.75 -13.38
CA ALA A 383 10.96 -3.66 -14.52
C ALA A 383 9.68 -3.72 -15.37
N ASP A 384 8.51 -3.75 -14.74
CA ASP A 384 7.24 -3.74 -15.45
C ASP A 384 6.98 -2.41 -16.15
N LEU A 385 7.28 -1.28 -15.51
CA LEU A 385 7.19 0.05 -16.16
C LEU A 385 8.11 0.14 -17.39
N ILE A 386 9.31 -0.44 -17.32
CA ILE A 386 10.25 -0.51 -18.45
C ILE A 386 9.67 -1.35 -19.59
N LYS A 387 9.08 -2.52 -19.30
CA LYS A 387 8.39 -3.34 -20.31
C LYS A 387 7.23 -2.57 -20.95
N ILE A 388 6.47 -1.83 -20.16
CA ILE A 388 5.38 -0.97 -20.62
C ILE A 388 5.91 0.16 -21.51
N ALA A 389 7.04 0.80 -21.20
CA ALA A 389 7.61 1.84 -22.07
C ALA A 389 8.22 1.25 -23.37
N ALA A 390 8.72 0.02 -23.31
CA ALA A 390 9.26 -0.70 -24.46
C ALA A 390 8.18 -1.18 -25.43
N SER A 391 6.98 -1.52 -24.94
CA SER A 391 5.84 -1.91 -25.77
C SER A 391 5.24 -0.69 -26.49
N ASN A 392 4.88 -0.86 -27.77
CA ASN A 392 4.27 0.18 -28.59
C ASN A 392 2.86 0.53 -28.12
#